data_AF-A0ABD1REW8-F1
#
_entry.id   AF-A0ABD1REW8-F1
#
_cell.length_a   1.000
_cell.length_b   1.000
_cell.length_c   1.000
_cell.angle_alpha   90.00
_cell.angle_beta   90.00
_cell.angle_gamma   90.00
#
_symmetry.space_group_name_H-M   'P 1'
#
loop_
_entity.id
_entity.type
_entity.pdbx_description
1 polymer ?
#
loop_
_entity_poly.entity_id
_entity_poly.type
_entity_poly.pdbx_seq_one_letter_code
_entity_poly.pdbx_strand_id
1 'polypeptide(L)'
;MEGFQYRFQYWCFSGQFVRQGQICTIVPLLIFWFIWTTRNDAKYQDISMESKQIISKVYHTIPLLHTSRLFRIIHWHGDMDITPLFGISLTTPSLPPPVLVYWRTPPGRSYKVNTDGCVKDGFASG
;
A
#
# COMPACT_ATOMS: atom_id res chain seq x y z
N MET A 1 21.22 24.27 2.81
CA MET A 1 19.76 24.22 3.05
C MET A 1 18.97 23.75 1.82
N GLU A 2 19.50 23.88 0.60
CA GLU A 2 18.81 23.48 -0.66
C GLU A 2 18.50 21.97 -0.77
N GLY A 3 19.35 21.10 -0.23
CA GLY A 3 19.15 19.65 -0.31
C GLY A 3 17.92 19.11 0.43
N PHE A 4 17.45 19.79 1.49
CA PHE A 4 16.26 19.36 2.23
C PHE A 4 14.98 19.66 1.46
N GLN A 5 14.86 20.87 0.90
CA GLN A 5 13.72 21.24 0.07
C GLN A 5 13.67 20.41 -1.21
N TYR A 6 14.82 20.17 -1.85
CA TYR A 6 14.91 19.32 -3.02
C TYR A 6 14.49 17.87 -2.74
N ARG A 7 14.91 17.29 -1.59
CA ARG A 7 14.49 15.94 -1.17
C ARG A 7 13.00 15.88 -0.83
N PHE A 8 12.48 16.89 -0.16
CA PHE A 8 11.06 16.98 0.17
C PHE A 8 10.21 17.11 -1.10
N GLN A 9 10.62 17.95 -2.05
CA GLN A 9 9.98 18.09 -3.35
C GLN A 9 10.07 16.81 -4.17
N TYR A 10 11.25 16.19 -4.29
CA TYR A 10 11.40 14.91 -5.00
C TYR A 10 10.47 13.84 -4.43
N TRP A 11 10.30 13.82 -3.12
CA TRP A 11 9.43 12.87 -2.44
C TRP A 11 7.93 13.20 -2.55
N CYS A 12 7.55 14.48 -2.62
CA CYS A 12 6.18 14.89 -2.94
C CYS A 12 5.81 14.70 -4.42
N PHE A 13 6.78 14.79 -5.34
CA PHE A 13 6.57 14.83 -6.80
C PHE A 13 7.01 13.56 -7.54
N SER A 14 7.55 12.53 -6.86
CA SER A 14 7.90 11.25 -7.48
C SER A 14 6.69 10.44 -7.97
N GLY A 15 5.46 10.85 -7.61
CA GLY A 15 4.26 10.09 -7.89
C GLY A 15 3.38 10.71 -8.96
N GLN A 16 3.60 10.35 -10.23
CA GLN A 16 2.53 10.41 -11.23
C GLN A 16 1.39 9.41 -10.91
N PHE A 17 1.52 8.58 -9.87
CA PHE A 17 0.50 7.64 -9.39
C PHE A 17 0.54 7.48 -7.85
N VAL A 18 0.41 8.57 -7.08
CA VAL A 18 0.21 8.44 -5.63
C VAL A 18 -1.22 7.93 -5.36
N ARG A 19 -1.38 6.61 -5.20
CA ARG A 19 -2.65 6.05 -4.71
C ARG A 19 -2.88 6.52 -3.27
N GLN A 20 -4.13 6.81 -2.91
CA GLN A 20 -4.50 7.17 -1.54
C GLN A 20 -3.94 6.15 -0.54
N GLY A 21 -3.24 6.64 0.48
CA GLY A 21 -2.67 5.80 1.54
C GLY A 21 -1.29 5.23 1.26
N GLN A 22 -0.51 5.74 0.31
CA GLN A 22 0.90 5.37 0.16
C GLN A 22 1.76 5.81 1.36
N ILE A 23 2.84 5.06 1.63
CA ILE A 23 3.76 5.33 2.75
C ILE A 23 4.32 6.75 2.70
N CYS A 24 4.62 7.23 1.49
CA CYS A 24 5.10 8.58 1.23
C CYS A 24 4.12 9.68 1.65
N THR A 25 2.82 9.39 1.73
CA THR A 25 1.81 10.34 2.24
C THR A 25 1.53 10.15 3.72
N ILE A 26 1.62 8.93 4.25
CA ILE A 26 1.30 8.64 5.65
C ILE A 26 2.40 9.10 6.60
N VAL A 27 3.68 8.90 6.24
CA VAL A 27 4.82 9.29 7.09
C VAL A 27 4.79 10.79 7.46
N PRO A 28 4.56 11.74 6.52
CA PRO A 28 4.45 13.18 6.85
C PRO A 28 3.28 13.49 7.73
N LEU A 29 2.12 12.87 7.45
CA LEU A 29 0.92 13.11 8.24
C LEU A 29 1.14 12.69 9.68
N LEU A 30 1.78 11.54 9.92
CA LEU A 30 2.18 11.11 11.26
C LEU A 30 3.20 12.05 11.90
N ILE A 31 4.20 12.51 11.15
CA ILE A 31 5.18 13.49 11.66
C ILE A 31 4.48 14.78 12.10
N PHE A 32 3.65 15.38 11.23
CA PHE A 32 2.92 16.61 11.56
C PHE A 32 1.94 16.40 12.71
N TRP A 33 1.25 15.27 12.74
CA TRP A 33 0.37 14.89 13.84
C TRP A 33 1.13 14.86 15.16
N PHE A 34 2.26 14.15 15.24
CA PHE A 34 3.02 14.03 16.47
C PHE A 34 3.78 15.30 16.87
N ILE A 35 4.17 16.14 15.91
CA ILE A 35 4.65 17.50 16.20
C ILE A 35 3.53 18.30 16.86
N TRP A 36 2.31 18.27 16.30
CA TRP A 36 1.17 18.99 16.84
C TRP A 36 0.79 18.50 18.23
N THR A 37 0.70 17.18 18.46
CA THR A 37 0.37 16.63 19.78
C THR A 37 1.42 17.01 20.81
N THR A 38 2.71 16.82 20.50
CA THR A 38 3.79 17.09 21.46
C THR A 38 3.89 18.59 21.78
N ARG A 39 3.62 19.47 20.80
CA ARG A 39 3.50 20.91 21.04
C ARG A 39 2.35 21.25 21.98
N ASN A 40 1.20 20.57 21.83
CA ASN A 40 0.06 20.78 22.73
C ASN A 40 0.38 20.27 24.14
N ASP A 41 1.02 19.12 24.27
CA ASP A 41 1.46 18.59 25.56
C ASP A 41 2.41 19.58 26.25
N ALA A 42 3.37 20.16 25.51
CA ALA A 42 4.26 21.20 26.05
C ALA A 42 3.52 22.47 26.49
N LYS A 43 2.48 22.87 25.75
CA LYS A 43 1.72 24.08 26.06
C LYS A 43 0.76 23.92 27.23
N TYR A 44 0.11 22.76 27.36
CA TYR A 44 -1.02 22.55 28.25
C TYR A 44 -0.73 21.58 29.40
N GLN A 45 0.34 20.80 29.32
CA GLN A 45 0.71 19.78 30.31
C GLN A 45 2.15 19.93 30.81
N ASP A 46 2.88 20.96 30.37
CA ASP A 46 4.29 21.24 30.71
C ASP A 46 5.25 20.06 30.41
N ILE A 47 4.88 19.23 29.42
CA ILE A 47 5.72 18.10 28.98
C ILE A 47 6.69 18.59 27.92
N SER A 48 8.00 18.47 28.17
CA SER A 48 9.03 18.92 27.23
C SER A 48 8.91 18.25 25.86
N MET A 49 9.01 19.06 24.81
CA MET A 49 8.97 18.58 23.42
C MET A 49 10.34 18.06 23.00
N GLU A 50 10.44 16.75 22.78
CA GLU A 50 11.68 16.10 22.34
C GLU A 50 11.53 15.45 20.95
N SER A 51 12.41 15.82 20.02
CA SER A 51 12.41 15.26 18.66
C SER A 51 12.55 13.74 18.62
N LYS A 52 13.32 13.15 19.54
CA LYS A 52 13.51 11.69 19.62
C LYS A 52 12.20 10.96 19.93
N GLN A 53 11.35 11.56 20.78
CA GLN A 53 10.04 10.99 21.11
C GLN A 53 9.11 11.01 19.91
N ILE A 54 9.10 12.10 19.13
CA ILE A 54 8.33 12.21 17.89
C ILE A 54 8.77 11.15 16.89
N ILE A 55 10.09 11.02 16.68
CA ILE A 55 10.68 10.01 15.80
C ILE A 55 10.27 8.59 16.25
N SER A 56 10.43 8.28 17.53
CA SER A 56 10.02 6.98 18.11
C SER A 56 8.53 6.70 17.92
N LYS A 57 7.64 7.69 18.16
CA LYS A 57 6.20 7.55 17.92
C LYS A 57 5.89 7.20 16.46
N VAL A 58 6.55 7.83 15.50
CA VAL A 58 6.40 7.48 14.06
C VAL A 58 6.85 6.05 13.79
N TYR A 59 8.06 5.69 14.25
CA TYR A 59 8.63 4.35 14.05
C TYR A 59 7.77 3.24 14.66
N HIS A 60 7.10 3.47 15.80
CA HIS A 60 6.22 2.48 16.41
C HIS A 60 4.82 2.44 15.78
N THR A 61 4.33 3.56 15.25
CA THR A 61 2.98 3.61 14.67
C THR A 61 2.89 2.87 13.34
N ILE A 62 3.91 2.98 12.48
CA ILE A 62 3.90 2.36 11.15
C ILE A 62 3.75 0.82 11.20
N PRO A 63 4.52 0.09 12.04
CA PRO A 63 4.33 -1.33 12.24
C PRO A 63 2.94 -1.69 12.76
N LEU A 64 2.39 -0.91 13.71
CA LEU A 64 1.04 -1.12 14.23
C LEU A 64 -0.03 -0.98 13.15
N LEU A 65 0.09 0.01 12.27
CA LEU A 65 -0.80 0.18 11.12
C LEU A 65 -0.69 -1.01 10.15
N HIS A 66 0.50 -1.57 10.00
CA HIS A 66 0.72 -2.75 9.16
C HIS A 66 0.11 -4.03 9.77
N THR A 67 0.41 -4.35 11.04
CA THR A 67 -0.15 -5.54 11.71
C THR A 67 -1.68 -5.45 11.88
N SER A 68 -2.24 -4.26 12.04
CA SER A 68 -3.70 -4.04 12.07
C SER A 68 -4.38 -4.11 10.69
N ARG A 69 -3.62 -4.36 9.61
CA ARG A 69 -4.09 -4.43 8.22
C ARG A 69 -4.70 -3.13 7.66
N LEU A 70 -4.52 -2.01 8.37
CA LEU A 70 -4.85 -0.67 7.87
C LEU A 70 -3.82 -0.23 6.82
N PHE A 71 -2.59 -0.74 6.93
CA PHE A 71 -1.51 -0.53 5.98
C PHE A 71 -1.12 -1.85 5.30
N ARG A 72 -1.42 -2.00 4.01
CA ARG A 72 -1.19 -3.24 3.25
C ARG A 72 0.03 -3.11 2.33
N ILE A 73 0.50 -4.24 1.80
CA ILE A 73 1.62 -4.31 0.82
C ILE A 73 1.44 -3.30 -0.33
N ILE A 74 0.21 -3.13 -0.82
CA ILE A 74 -0.11 -2.19 -1.91
C ILE A 74 0.24 -0.72 -1.58
N HIS A 75 0.33 -0.36 -0.31
CA HIS A 75 0.67 0.99 0.15
C HIS A 75 2.19 1.23 0.23
N TRP A 76 2.98 0.17 0.11
CA TRP A 76 4.45 0.21 0.00
C TRP A 76 4.94 0.19 -1.46
N HIS A 77 4.03 0.20 -2.43
CA HIS A 77 4.39 0.11 -3.85
C HIS A 77 5.29 1.28 -4.26
N GLY A 78 6.52 0.97 -4.72
CA GLY A 78 7.56 1.96 -5.06
C GLY A 78 8.55 2.25 -3.94
N ASP A 79 8.25 1.83 -2.71
CA ASP A 79 9.02 2.12 -1.49
C ASP A 79 9.18 0.86 -0.61
N MET A 80 9.31 -0.32 -1.22
CA MET A 80 9.46 -1.57 -0.45
C MET A 80 10.83 -1.66 0.24
N ASP A 81 11.86 -0.99 -0.29
CA ASP A 81 13.22 -1.03 0.25
C ASP A 81 13.34 -0.38 1.63
N ILE A 82 12.39 0.49 2.01
CA ILE A 82 12.37 1.15 3.31
C ILE A 82 11.59 0.35 4.36
N THR A 83 10.88 -0.72 4.00
CA THR A 83 10.10 -1.52 4.97
C THR A 83 10.95 -2.15 6.09
N PRO A 84 12.21 -2.58 5.84
CA PRO A 84 13.07 -3.11 6.90
C PRO A 84 13.39 -2.06 7.98
N LEU A 85 13.39 -0.76 7.64
CA LEU A 85 13.58 0.32 8.63
C LEU A 85 12.47 0.35 9.68
N PHE A 86 11.29 -0.17 9.33
CA PHE A 86 10.15 -0.31 10.23
C PHE A 86 10.02 -1.72 10.79
N GLY A 87 11.01 -2.61 10.58
CA GLY A 87 10.92 -4.00 11.01
C GLY A 87 9.84 -4.82 10.28
N ILE A 88 9.42 -4.37 9.09
CA ILE A 88 8.38 -5.03 8.29
C ILE A 88 9.05 -5.86 7.21
N SER A 89 8.86 -7.18 7.29
CA SER A 89 9.23 -8.10 6.22
C SER A 89 8.05 -8.25 5.25
N LEU A 90 8.15 -7.61 4.09
CA LEU A 90 7.23 -7.84 2.99
C LEU A 90 7.63 -9.11 2.25
N THR A 91 7.27 -10.27 2.80
CA THR A 91 7.23 -11.48 1.98
C THR A 91 5.99 -11.37 1.11
N THR A 92 6.15 -10.97 -0.15
CA THR A 92 5.10 -11.25 -1.14
C THR A 92 4.96 -12.77 -1.18
N PRO A 93 3.80 -13.35 -0.79
CA PRO A 93 3.57 -14.75 -1.08
C PRO A 93 3.75 -14.91 -2.59
N SER A 94 4.59 -15.85 -2.99
CA SER A 94 4.75 -16.23 -4.40
C SER A 94 3.34 -16.51 -4.92
N LEU A 95 2.83 -15.61 -5.78
CA LEU A 95 1.59 -15.88 -6.47
C LEU A 95 1.82 -17.16 -7.27
N PRO A 96 0.89 -18.13 -7.25
CA PRO A 96 1.01 -19.25 -8.16
C PRO A 96 1.19 -18.72 -9.59
N PRO A 97 2.09 -19.31 -10.38
CA PRO A 97 2.32 -18.86 -11.74
C PRO A 97 1.00 -18.83 -12.51
N PRO A 98 0.82 -17.88 -13.45
CA PRO A 98 -0.41 -17.81 -14.23
C PRO A 98 -0.65 -19.15 -14.93
N VAL A 99 -1.87 -19.68 -14.80
CA VAL A 99 -2.27 -20.88 -15.52
C VAL A 99 -2.59 -20.46 -16.96
N LEU A 100 -1.75 -20.86 -17.91
CA LEU A 100 -2.02 -20.67 -19.33
C LEU A 100 -3.15 -21.63 -19.76
N VAL A 101 -4.36 -21.11 -19.88
CA VAL A 101 -5.47 -21.81 -20.53
C VAL A 101 -5.43 -21.48 -22.01
N TYR A 102 -5.28 -22.49 -22.85
CA TYR A 102 -5.33 -22.34 -24.31
C TYR A 102 -6.15 -23.46 -24.93
N TRP A 103 -6.76 -23.15 -26.06
CA TRP A 103 -7.45 -24.14 -26.87
C TRP A 103 -6.43 -25.01 -27.60
N ARG A 104 -6.51 -26.33 -27.41
CA ARG A 104 -5.87 -27.29 -28.29
C ARG A 104 -6.86 -27.71 -29.37
N THR A 105 -6.37 -27.90 -30.59
CA THR A 105 -7.16 -28.48 -31.67
C THR A 105 -7.66 -29.87 -31.24
N PRO A 106 -8.97 -30.15 -31.30
CA PRO A 106 -9.50 -31.45 -30.94
C PRO A 106 -8.90 -32.57 -31.82
N PRO A 107 -8.78 -33.81 -31.30
CA PRO A 107 -8.39 -34.97 -32.11
C PRO A 107 -9.33 -35.16 -33.30
N GLY A 108 -8.85 -35.85 -34.35
CA GLY A 108 -9.67 -36.17 -35.51
C GLY A 108 -10.99 -36.84 -35.11
N ARG A 109 -12.09 -36.44 -35.78
CA ARG A 109 -13.49 -36.83 -35.49
C ARG A 109 -14.12 -36.22 -34.23
N SER A 110 -13.56 -35.13 -33.70
CA SER A 110 -14.18 -34.34 -32.64
C SER A 110 -14.67 -32.99 -33.18
N TYR A 111 -15.77 -32.49 -32.65
CA TYR A 111 -16.34 -31.18 -33.01
C TYR A 111 -16.21 -30.20 -31.84
N LYS A 112 -15.73 -28.98 -32.12
CA LYS A 112 -15.79 -27.88 -31.16
C LYS A 112 -17.17 -27.26 -31.22
N VAL A 113 -17.99 -27.51 -30.21
CA VAL A 113 -19.30 -26.86 -30.06
C VAL A 113 -19.09 -25.60 -29.23
N ASN A 114 -19.36 -24.44 -29.80
CA ASN A 114 -19.50 -23.20 -29.04
C ASN A 114 -20.98 -23.06 -28.71
N THR A 115 -21.33 -22.99 -27.43
CA THR A 115 -22.69 -22.64 -26.99
C THR A 115 -22.64 -21.28 -26.34
N ASP A 116 -23.43 -20.35 -26.86
CA ASP A 116 -23.77 -19.09 -26.21
C ASP A 116 -25.11 -19.26 -25.49
N GLY A 117 -25.19 -18.78 -24.25
CA GLY A 117 -26.44 -18.79 -23.49
C GLY A 117 -27.25 -17.54 -23.80
N CYS A 118 -28.50 -17.70 -24.24
CA CYS A 118 -29.47 -16.62 -24.28
C CYS A 118 -30.46 -16.78 -23.12
N VAL A 119 -30.67 -15.71 -22.35
CA VAL A 119 -31.68 -15.68 -21.28
C VAL A 119 -32.85 -14.83 -21.75
N LYS A 120 -34.05 -15.41 -21.72
CA LYS A 120 -35.30 -14.67 -21.92
C LYS A 120 -36.23 -14.94 -20.75
N ASP A 121 -36.78 -13.86 -20.18
CA ASP A 121 -37.76 -13.91 -19.08
C ASP A 121 -37.33 -14.75 -17.86
N GLY A 122 -36.02 -14.76 -17.55
CA GLY A 122 -35.46 -15.45 -16.39
C GLY A 122 -35.22 -16.96 -16.57
N PHE A 123 -35.49 -17.51 -17.75
CA PHE A 123 -35.20 -18.91 -18.07
C PHE A 123 -34.04 -19.00 -19.07
N ALA A 124 -33.06 -19.83 -18.74
CA ALA A 124 -32.01 -20.22 -19.66
C ALA A 124 -32.47 -21.45 -20.44
N SER A 125 -32.48 -21.37 -21.75
CA SER A 125 -32.70 -22.51 -22.66
C SER A 125 -31.41 -22.77 -23.43
N GLY A 126 -30.92 -24.00 -23.35
CA GLY A 126 -29.73 -24.49 -24.05
C GLY A 126 -30.02 -25.74 -24.86
#